data_AF-A0A0F6TYX3-F1
#
_entry.id   AF-A0A0F6TYX3-F1
#
_cell.length_a   1.000
_cell.length_b   1.000
_cell.length_c   1.000
_cell.angle_alpha   90.00
_cell.angle_beta   90.00
_cell.angle_gamma   90.00
#
_symmetry.space_group_name_H-M   'P 1'
#
loop_
_entity.id
_entity.type
_entity.pdbx_description
1 polymer ?
#
loop_
_entity_poly.entity_id
_entity_poly.type
_entity_poly.pdbx_seq_one_letter_code
_entity_poly.pdbx_strand_id
1 'polypeptide(L)'
;MNPENQQRIREMIESGEFNGYTLVSGEDWQLPTARETTFVRGLIPLTDIQLANRLNVDERTVRKWKSGQTRMVFTTWCCLCWLAGLGMLLDNLLSD
;
A
#
# COMPACT_ATOMS: atom_id res chain seq x y z
N MET A 1 -2.35 -4.90 -12.61
CA MET A 1 -2.32 -5.71 -11.38
C MET A 1 -1.30 -6.83 -11.58
N ASN A 2 -0.59 -7.25 -10.52
CA ASN A 2 0.35 -8.36 -10.53
C ASN A 2 -0.25 -9.52 -9.72
N PRO A 3 -0.64 -10.66 -10.36
CA PRO A 3 -1.28 -11.78 -9.69
C PRO A 3 -0.48 -12.37 -8.53
N GLU A 4 0.85 -12.39 -8.63
CA GLU A 4 1.74 -12.93 -7.59
C GLU A 4 1.69 -12.06 -6.33
N ASN A 5 1.78 -10.74 -6.50
CA ASN A 5 1.69 -9.79 -5.38
C ASN A 5 0.30 -9.83 -4.73
N GLN A 6 -0.76 -10.00 -5.52
CA GLN A 6 -2.12 -10.13 -4.99
C GLN A 6 -2.29 -11.42 -4.17
N GLN A 7 -1.76 -12.55 -4.67
CA GLN A 7 -1.81 -13.81 -3.95
C GLN A 7 -1.03 -13.73 -2.63
N ARG A 8 0.17 -13.17 -2.66
CA ARG A 8 0.99 -12.97 -1.47
C ARG A 8 0.30 -12.11 -0.41
N ILE A 9 -0.38 -11.03 -0.80
CA ILE A 9 -1.15 -10.20 0.14
C ILE A 9 -2.35 -10.97 0.70
N ARG A 10 -3.06 -11.75 -0.10
CA ARG A 10 -4.17 -12.57 0.39
C ARG A 10 -3.71 -13.54 1.48
N GLU A 11 -2.64 -14.27 1.25
CA GLU A 11 -2.06 -15.20 2.23
C GLU A 11 -1.66 -14.49 3.53
N MET A 12 -1.09 -13.28 3.43
CA MET A 12 -0.72 -12.48 4.61
C MET A 12 -1.93 -11.93 5.38
N ILE A 13 -3.04 -11.63 4.69
CA ILE A 13 -4.29 -11.23 5.34
C ILE A 13 -4.90 -12.43 6.07
N GLU A 14 -4.93 -13.59 5.42
CA GLU A 14 -5.44 -14.84 6.00
C GLU A 14 -4.62 -15.29 7.22
N SER A 15 -3.29 -15.08 7.20
CA SER A 15 -2.42 -15.38 8.34
C SER A 15 -2.43 -14.30 9.43
N GLY A 16 -3.08 -13.16 9.22
CA GLY A 16 -3.13 -12.03 10.15
C GLY A 16 -1.85 -11.19 10.20
N GLU A 17 -0.92 -11.38 9.26
CA GLU A 17 0.33 -10.62 9.15
C GLU A 17 0.16 -9.27 8.46
N PHE A 18 -0.94 -9.06 7.75
CA PHE A 18 -1.28 -7.84 7.05
C PHE A 18 -2.75 -7.46 7.28
N ASN A 19 -3.03 -6.22 7.66
CA ASN A 19 -4.39 -5.76 7.88
C ASN A 19 -5.11 -5.47 6.55
N GLY A 20 -6.10 -6.31 6.22
CA GLY A 20 -6.93 -6.15 5.03
C GLY A 20 -7.73 -4.84 5.00
N TYR A 21 -8.07 -4.25 6.15
CA TYR A 21 -8.77 -2.96 6.23
C TYR A 21 -7.93 -1.78 5.74
N THR A 22 -6.64 -1.96 5.49
CA THR A 22 -5.85 -0.94 4.80
C THR A 22 -6.20 -0.86 3.31
N LEU A 23 -6.81 -1.90 2.73
CA LEU A 23 -7.07 -2.02 1.29
C LEU A 23 -8.54 -1.82 0.90
N VAL A 24 -9.42 -1.47 1.85
CA VAL A 24 -10.82 -1.10 1.60
C VAL A 24 -10.98 0.40 1.36
N SER A 25 -12.04 0.77 0.66
CA SER A 25 -12.48 2.16 0.50
C SER A 25 -13.48 2.57 1.59
N GLY A 26 -13.68 3.88 1.78
CA GLY A 26 -14.77 4.40 2.62
C GLY A 26 -14.50 4.36 4.12
N GLU A 27 -15.57 4.16 4.89
CA GLU A 27 -15.58 4.30 6.36
C GLU A 27 -14.81 3.18 7.09
N ASP A 28 -14.67 2.02 6.44
CA ASP A 28 -13.94 0.87 6.98
C ASP A 28 -12.43 0.99 6.80
N TRP A 29 -11.94 2.02 6.09
CA TRP A 29 -10.52 2.19 5.84
C TRP A 29 -9.74 2.43 7.12
N GLN A 30 -8.70 1.62 7.31
CA GLN A 30 -7.75 1.76 8.41
C GLN A 30 -6.39 2.23 7.91
N LEU A 31 -5.75 3.10 8.68
CA LEU A 31 -4.44 3.64 8.35
C LEU A 31 -3.39 2.51 8.29
N PRO A 32 -2.58 2.41 7.22
CA PRO A 32 -1.49 1.44 7.18
C PRO A 32 -0.43 1.76 8.23
N THR A 33 0.13 0.70 8.81
CA THR A 33 1.29 0.75 9.69
C THR A 33 2.58 0.96 8.89
N ALA A 34 3.67 1.31 9.59
CA ALA A 34 5.00 1.39 8.98
C ALA A 34 5.46 0.05 8.38
N ARG A 35 5.09 -1.08 9.00
CA ARG A 35 5.40 -2.43 8.51
C ARG A 35 4.70 -2.71 7.18
N GLU A 36 3.40 -2.46 7.11
CA GLU A 36 2.60 -2.63 5.89
C GLU A 36 3.06 -1.68 4.79
N THR A 37 3.37 -0.44 5.15
CA THR A 37 3.93 0.55 4.24
C THR A 37 5.25 0.11 3.65
N THR A 38 6.16 -0.40 4.49
CA THR A 38 7.46 -0.90 4.04
C THR A 38 7.30 -2.13 3.14
N PHE A 39 6.38 -3.02 3.49
CA PHE A 39 6.07 -4.19 2.68
C PHE A 39 5.54 -3.80 1.29
N VAL A 40 4.46 -3.01 1.20
CA VAL A 40 3.88 -2.57 -0.08
C VAL A 40 4.89 -1.78 -0.89
N ARG A 41 5.69 -0.93 -0.24
CA ARG A 41 6.77 -0.18 -0.89
C ARG A 41 7.81 -1.11 -1.53
N GLY A 42 8.14 -2.22 -0.89
CA GLY A 42 9.09 -3.23 -1.38
C GLY A 42 8.61 -3.98 -2.62
N LEU A 43 7.29 -4.01 -2.87
CA LEU A 43 6.70 -4.59 -4.08
C LEU A 43 6.82 -3.68 -5.30
N ILE A 44 7.11 -2.39 -5.10
CA ILE A 44 7.19 -1.40 -6.18
C ILE A 44 8.62 -1.40 -6.75
N PRO A 45 8.82 -1.71 -8.05
CA PRO A 45 10.14 -1.81 -8.68
C PRO A 45 10.74 -0.43 -9.03
N LEU A 46 10.70 0.50 -8.07
CA LEU A 46 11.26 1.84 -8.17
C LEU A 46 12.16 2.09 -6.96
N THR A 47 13.19 2.92 -7.10
CA THR A 47 13.95 3.48 -5.97
C THR A 47 13.13 4.55 -5.24
N ASP A 48 13.55 4.97 -4.04
CA ASP A 48 12.80 5.97 -3.27
C ASP A 48 12.70 7.30 -4.01
N ILE A 49 13.76 7.74 -4.68
CA ILE A 49 13.76 8.96 -5.49
C ILE A 49 12.87 8.83 -6.73
N GLN A 50 12.87 7.68 -7.40
CA GLN A 50 11.99 7.45 -8.55
C GLN A 50 10.51 7.45 -8.13
N LEU A 51 10.19 6.82 -7.00
CA LEU A 51 8.84 6.82 -6.44
C LEU A 51 8.41 8.24 -6.03
N ALA A 52 9.30 8.97 -5.36
CA ALA A 52 9.05 10.35 -4.95
C ALA A 52 8.74 11.26 -6.15
N ASN A 53 9.56 11.18 -7.19
CA ASN A 53 9.34 11.90 -8.45
C ASN A 53 8.00 11.50 -9.10
N ARG A 54 7.67 10.20 -9.11
CA ARG A 54 6.42 9.70 -9.70
C ARG A 54 5.18 10.17 -8.94
N LEU A 55 5.27 10.33 -7.62
CA LEU A 55 4.19 10.80 -6.76
C LEU A 55 4.20 12.32 -6.57
N ASN A 56 5.16 13.04 -7.17
CA ASN A 56 5.39 14.47 -6.97
C ASN A 56 5.50 14.87 -5.48
N VAL A 57 6.27 14.09 -4.72
CA VAL A 57 6.59 14.34 -3.31
C VAL A 57 8.10 14.41 -3.09
N ASP A 58 8.51 14.95 -1.96
CA ASP A 58 9.91 14.91 -1.52
C ASP A 58 10.33 13.46 -1.15
N GLU A 59 11.56 13.06 -1.49
CA GLU A 59 12.10 11.73 -1.14
C GLU A 59 12.06 11.46 0.37
N ARG A 60 12.25 12.50 1.20
CA ARG A 60 12.14 12.43 2.66
C ARG A 60 10.74 12.00 3.10
N THR A 61 9.70 12.36 2.34
CA THR A 61 8.32 11.94 2.63
C THR A 61 8.19 10.43 2.48
N VAL A 62 8.76 9.83 1.42
CA VAL A 62 8.80 8.37 1.23
C VAL A 62 9.53 7.68 2.39
N ARG A 63 10.67 8.25 2.84
CA ARG A 63 11.40 7.72 3.99
C ARG A 63 10.60 7.80 5.30
N LYS A 64 9.86 8.89 5.53
CA LYS A 64 8.99 9.07 6.71
C LYS A 64 7.82 8.10 6.74
N TRP A 65 7.26 7.74 5.58
CA TRP A 65 6.21 6.72 5.50
C TRP A 65 6.72 5.36 5.99
N LYS A 66 7.91 4.94 5.54
CA LYS A 66 8.53 3.67 5.96
C LYS A 66 8.85 3.62 7.46
N SER A 67 9.21 4.75 8.06
CA SER A 67 9.51 4.82 9.50
C SER A 67 8.30 5.14 10.39
N GLY A 68 7.11 5.34 9.81
CA GLY A 68 5.91 5.72 10.54
C GLY A 68 5.94 7.14 11.13
N GLN A 69 6.93 7.97 10.76
CA GLN A 69 7.09 9.33 11.25
C GLN A 69 6.03 10.31 10.73
N THR A 70 5.33 9.94 9.65
CA THR A 70 4.18 10.69 9.18
C THR A 70 3.05 9.73 8.85
N ARG A 71 1.83 10.16 9.18
CA ARG A 71 0.62 9.44 8.77
C ARG A 71 0.45 9.58 7.25
N MET A 72 0.06 8.49 6.60
CA MET A 72 -0.23 8.48 5.18
C MET A 72 -1.71 8.76 4.95
N VAL A 73 -2.04 9.61 3.98
CA VAL A 73 -3.43 9.83 3.59
C VAL A 73 -3.90 8.71 2.65
N PHE A 74 -5.21 8.45 2.63
CA PHE A 74 -5.82 7.38 1.84
C PHE A 74 -5.39 7.41 0.36
N THR A 75 -5.46 8.57 -0.29
CA THR A 75 -5.13 8.71 -1.71
C THR A 75 -3.68 8.32 -2.02
N THR A 76 -2.74 8.67 -1.14
CA THR A 76 -1.34 8.25 -1.26
C THR A 76 -1.20 6.74 -1.12
N TRP A 77 -1.91 6.13 -0.17
CA TRP A 77 -1.90 4.69 0.01
C TRP A 77 -2.45 3.96 -1.22
N CYS A 78 -3.56 4.42 -1.78
CA CYS A 78 -4.11 3.89 -3.04
C CYS A 78 -3.07 3.94 -4.18
N CYS A 79 -2.34 5.04 -4.32
CA CYS A 79 -1.27 5.15 -5.31
C CYS A 79 -0.17 4.09 -5.08
N LEU A 80 0.25 3.85 -3.84
CA LEU A 80 1.25 2.82 -3.54
C LEU A 80 0.74 1.42 -3.86
N CYS A 81 -0.50 1.09 -3.46
CA CYS A 81 -1.12 -0.20 -3.77
C CYS A 81 -1.26 -0.43 -5.27
N TRP A 82 -1.65 0.60 -6.02
CA TRP A 82 -1.70 0.54 -7.48
C TRP A 82 -0.33 0.28 -8.09
N LEU A 83 0.71 1.00 -7.66
CA LEU A 83 2.08 0.84 -8.16
C LEU A 83 2.71 -0.51 -7.77
N ALA A 84 2.31 -1.06 -6.63
CA ALA A 84 2.68 -2.41 -6.19
C ALA A 84 1.97 -3.51 -6.98
N GLY A 85 1.06 -3.15 -7.90
CA GLY A 85 0.28 -4.10 -8.68
C GLY A 85 -0.84 -4.77 -7.89
N LEU A 86 -1.16 -4.29 -6.68
CA LEU A 86 -2.24 -4.84 -5.86
C LEU A 86 -3.62 -4.43 -6.41
N GLY A 87 -3.70 -3.24 -7.01
CA GLY A 87 -4.98 -2.58 -7.28
C GLY A 87 -5.64 -2.12 -5.99
N MET A 88 -6.89 -1.64 -6.08
CA MET A 88 -7.79 -1.56 -4.91
C MET A 88 -8.31 -2.97 -4.68
N LEU A 89 -7.63 -3.73 -3.82
CA LEU A 89 -7.83 -5.17 -3.70
C LEU A 89 -9.27 -5.55 -3.32
N LEU A 90 -10.00 -4.66 -2.63
CA LEU A 90 -11.34 -4.95 -2.09
C LEU A 90 -12.55 -4.37 -2.83
N ASP A 91 -12.41 -3.37 -3.70
CA ASP A 91 -13.57 -2.95 -4.53
C ASP A 91 -14.03 -4.11 -5.45
N ASN A 92 -13.11 -5.00 -5.86
CA ASN A 92 -13.41 -6.19 -6.68
C ASN A 92 -13.74 -7.47 -5.87
N LEU A 93 -13.56 -7.46 -4.55
CA LEU A 93 -13.90 -8.59 -3.66
C LEU A 93 -15.23 -8.37 -2.92
N LEU A 94 -15.67 -7.11 -2.83
CA LEU A 94 -16.97 -6.69 -2.28
C LEU A 94 -18.01 -6.35 -3.36
N SER A 95 -17.58 -6.27 -4.62
CA SER A 95 -18.51 -6.25 -5.76
C SER A 95 -18.79 -7.70 -6.14
N ASP A 96 -20.04 -8.12 -5.90
CA ASP A 96 -20.59 -9.45 -6.22
C ASP A 96 -20.24 -9.97 -7.62
#